data_AF-A0A818WT20-F1
#
_entry.id   AF-A0A818WT20-F1
#
_cell.length_a   1.000
_cell.length_b   1.000
_cell.length_c   1.000
_cell.angle_alpha   90.00
_cell.angle_beta   90.00
_cell.angle_gamma   90.00
#
_symmetry.space_group_name_H-M   'P 1'
#
loop_
_entity.id
_entity.type
_entity.pdbx_description
1 polymer ?
#
loop_
_entity_poly.entity_id
_entity_poly.type
_entity_poly.pdbx_seq_one_letter_code
_entity_poly.pdbx_strand_id
1 'polypeptide(L)'
;MSNNSQYEKDSRGRINTNSTTRRQAFNTAKDVNDIPRCQSPDRQFKVQDKDTGNELRAWEYTNNKGQQVEFREDKPKTYPDRGKQSGHINAGEAGSKLNKQHHNYETK
;
A
#
# COMPACT_ATOMS: atom_id res chain seq x y z
N MET A 1 9.80 13.46 19.21
CA MET A 1 9.52 13.28 17.77
C MET A 1 10.50 12.23 17.26
N SER A 2 10.09 10.95 17.22
CA SER A 2 11.00 9.86 16.85
C SER A 2 10.76 9.48 15.39
N ASN A 3 11.58 10.02 14.50
CA ASN A 3 11.73 9.56 13.12
C ASN A 3 12.45 8.20 13.15
N ASN A 4 11.70 7.12 13.33
CA ASN A 4 12.23 5.76 13.22
C ASN A 4 11.73 5.15 11.90
N SER A 5 12.37 5.51 10.78
CA SER A 5 12.20 4.80 9.52
C SER A 5 12.89 3.44 9.66
N GLN A 6 12.23 2.49 10.34
CA GLN A 6 12.67 1.10 10.51
C GLN A 6 12.69 0.30 9.19
N TYR A 7 12.40 0.94 8.06
CA TYR A 7 12.32 0.30 6.76
C TYR A 7 13.54 0.70 5.92
N GLU A 8 14.37 -0.30 5.61
CA GLU A 8 15.53 -0.13 4.74
C GLU A 8 15.08 0.39 3.38
N LYS A 9 15.69 1.49 2.93
CA LYS A 9 15.50 1.97 1.56
C LYS A 9 16.45 1.19 0.66
N ASP A 10 15.96 0.68 -0.45
CA ASP A 10 16.80 0.12 -1.51
C ASP A 10 17.75 1.19 -2.08
N SER A 11 18.69 0.77 -2.91
CA SER A 11 19.67 1.65 -3.57
C SER A 11 19.05 2.72 -4.48
N ARG A 12 17.72 2.71 -4.68
CA ARG A 12 16.93 3.68 -5.44
C ARG A 12 16.05 4.54 -4.54
N GLY A 13 16.23 4.47 -3.22
CA GLY A 13 15.47 5.23 -2.23
C GLY A 13 14.07 4.70 -1.95
N ARG A 14 13.72 3.51 -2.46
CA ARG A 14 12.39 2.89 -2.27
C ARG A 14 12.39 2.09 -0.98
N ILE A 15 11.36 2.26 -0.19
CA ILE A 15 11.23 1.55 1.08
C ILE A 15 11.01 0.07 0.78
N ASN A 16 11.80 -0.81 1.42
CA ASN A 16 11.57 -2.25 1.41
C ASN A 16 10.36 -2.56 2.30
N THR A 17 9.35 -3.17 1.71
CA THR A 17 7.98 -3.24 2.24
C THR A 17 7.42 -4.65 2.23
N ASN A 18 8.28 -5.64 1.98
CA ASN A 18 7.91 -7.04 2.05
C ASN A 18 7.49 -7.38 3.48
N SER A 19 6.28 -7.89 3.63
CA SER A 19 5.67 -8.23 4.90
C SER A 19 5.20 -9.67 4.91
N THR A 20 5.21 -10.34 6.06
CA THR A 20 4.66 -11.70 6.17
C THR A 20 3.14 -11.71 6.09
N THR A 21 2.48 -10.61 6.47
CA THR A 21 1.01 -10.55 6.56
C THR A 21 0.44 -9.28 5.94
N ARG A 22 -0.80 -9.38 5.46
CA ARG A 22 -1.62 -8.23 5.01
C ARG A 22 -1.64 -7.09 6.03
N ARG A 23 -1.79 -7.42 7.32
CA ARG A 23 -1.87 -6.42 8.40
C ARG A 23 -0.54 -5.67 8.56
N GLN A 24 0.58 -6.37 8.48
CA GLN A 24 1.90 -5.74 8.52
C GLN A 24 2.10 -4.83 7.32
N ALA A 25 1.80 -5.29 6.10
CA ALA A 25 1.91 -4.45 4.90
C ALA A 25 1.06 -3.17 5.01
N PHE A 26 -0.16 -3.28 5.52
CA PHE A 26 -1.05 -2.13 5.72
C PHE A 26 -0.51 -1.16 6.79
N ASN A 27 0.01 -1.67 7.91
CA ASN A 27 0.62 -0.84 8.94
C ASN A 27 1.90 -0.17 8.45
N THR A 28 2.73 -0.87 7.66
CA THR A 28 3.92 -0.29 7.03
C THR A 28 3.53 0.82 6.06
N ALA A 29 2.49 0.63 5.24
CA ALA A 29 1.97 1.69 4.38
C ALA A 29 1.56 2.92 5.20
N LYS A 30 0.87 2.73 6.34
CA LYS A 30 0.53 3.83 7.26
C LYS A 30 1.77 4.53 7.81
N ASP A 31 2.74 3.78 8.32
CA ASP A 31 3.96 4.34 8.90
C ASP A 31 4.75 5.17 7.87
N VAL A 32 4.90 4.65 6.65
CA VAL A 32 5.63 5.31 5.56
C VAL A 32 4.98 6.62 5.14
N ASN A 33 3.66 6.70 5.23
CA ASN A 33 2.91 7.88 4.85
C ASN A 33 2.55 8.79 6.03
N ASP A 34 3.13 8.56 7.22
CA ASP A 34 2.91 9.36 8.43
C ASP A 34 1.43 9.40 8.86
N ILE A 35 0.76 8.25 8.77
CA ILE A 35 -0.61 8.02 9.20
C ILE A 35 -0.59 7.23 10.52
N PRO A 36 -1.21 7.73 11.60
CA PRO A 36 -1.38 6.96 12.83
C PRO A 36 -1.98 5.58 12.59
N ARG A 37 -1.35 4.52 13.13
CA ARG A 37 -1.83 3.14 12.93
C ARG A 37 -3.27 2.95 13.41
N CYS A 38 -3.67 3.66 14.46
CA CYS A 38 -5.02 3.65 15.05
C CYS A 38 -6.05 4.49 14.27
N GLN A 39 -5.62 5.36 13.35
CA GLN A 39 -6.54 6.19 12.59
C GLN A 39 -7.42 5.33 11.67
N SER A 40 -8.72 5.57 11.72
CA SER A 40 -9.68 5.05 10.75
C SER A 40 -9.57 5.82 9.43
N PRO A 41 -9.83 5.19 8.29
CA PRO A 41 -9.86 5.88 7.00
C PRO A 41 -10.92 6.98 7.00
N ASP A 42 -10.61 8.10 6.36
CA ASP A 42 -11.57 9.19 6.12
C ASP A 42 -12.66 8.71 5.17
N ARG A 43 -12.27 7.88 4.20
CA ARG A 43 -13.19 7.27 3.25
C ARG A 43 -12.74 5.86 2.88
N GLN A 44 -13.72 4.98 2.68
CA GLN A 44 -13.51 3.66 2.09
C GLN A 44 -14.33 3.57 0.81
N PHE A 45 -13.74 3.03 -0.25
CA PHE A 45 -14.39 2.90 -1.54
C PHE A 45 -13.86 1.69 -2.31
N LYS A 46 -14.54 1.38 -3.41
CA LYS A 46 -14.15 0.31 -4.31
C LYS A 46 -13.68 0.90 -5.62
N VAL A 47 -12.67 0.28 -6.21
CA VAL A 47 -12.19 0.60 -7.57
C VAL A 47 -12.12 -0.69 -8.38
N GLN A 48 -12.27 -0.60 -9.70
CA GLN A 48 -12.13 -1.78 -10.56
C GLN A 48 -10.66 -1.98 -10.97
N ASP A 49 -10.21 -3.22 -10.84
CA ASP A 49 -8.97 -3.68 -11.46
C ASP A 49 -9.12 -3.61 -12.98
N LYS A 50 -8.18 -2.92 -13.65
CA LYS A 50 -8.28 -2.65 -15.10
C LYS A 50 -8.11 -3.91 -15.96
N ASP A 51 -7.40 -4.91 -15.45
CA ASP A 51 -7.07 -6.10 -16.22
C ASP A 51 -8.10 -7.21 -16.05
N THR A 52 -8.67 -7.32 -14.85
CA THR A 52 -9.57 -8.41 -14.47
C THR A 52 -11.03 -7.98 -14.26
N GLY A 53 -11.29 -6.67 -14.18
CA GLY A 53 -12.61 -6.12 -13.85
C GLY A 53 -13.05 -6.35 -12.40
N ASN A 54 -12.21 -7.01 -11.60
CA ASN A 54 -12.54 -7.33 -10.21
C ASN A 54 -12.56 -6.07 -9.35
N GLU A 55 -13.48 -6.03 -8.38
CA GLU A 55 -13.47 -4.99 -7.36
C GLU A 55 -12.24 -5.14 -6.44
N LEU A 56 -11.51 -4.03 -6.28
CA LEU A 56 -10.43 -3.83 -5.33
C LEU A 56 -10.90 -2.89 -4.22
N ARG A 57 -10.34 -3.06 -3.03
CA ARG A 57 -10.62 -2.22 -1.87
C ARG A 57 -9.65 -1.04 -1.86
N ALA A 58 -10.18 0.15 -1.62
CA ALA A 58 -9.39 1.36 -1.49
C ALA A 58 -9.82 2.17 -0.25
N TRP A 59 -8.87 2.93 0.27
CA TRP A 59 -9.02 3.75 1.47
C TRP A 59 -8.33 5.09 1.25
N GLU A 60 -8.95 6.15 1.74
CA GLU A 60 -8.37 7.49 1.80
C GLU A 60 -8.10 7.86 3.26
N TYR A 61 -6.95 8.48 3.49
CA TYR A 61 -6.49 8.95 4.79
C TYR A 61 -5.86 10.32 4.66
N THR A 62 -6.05 11.13 5.69
CA THR A 62 -5.29 12.36 5.92
C THR A 62 -4.12 12.03 6.84
N ASN A 63 -2.89 12.28 6.38
CA ASN A 63 -1.70 12.08 7.21
C ASN A 63 -1.48 13.23 8.22
N ASN A 64 -0.50 13.09 9.11
CA ASN A 64 -0.17 14.12 10.12
C ASN A 64 0.27 15.48 9.51
N LYS A 65 0.55 15.53 8.21
CA LYS A 65 0.91 16.74 7.45
C LYS A 65 -0.30 17.37 6.76
N GLY A 66 -1.50 16.83 6.94
CA GLY A 66 -2.72 17.29 6.29
C GLY A 66 -2.84 16.88 4.81
N GLN A 67 -2.02 15.96 4.33
CA GLN A 67 -2.05 15.49 2.94
C GLN A 67 -2.96 14.29 2.79
N GLN A 68 -3.72 14.24 1.69
CA GLN A 68 -4.54 13.09 1.33
C GLN A 68 -3.67 11.97 0.75
N VAL A 69 -3.84 10.77 1.29
CA VAL A 69 -3.11 9.57 0.91
C VAL A 69 -4.12 8.47 0.63
N GLU A 70 -3.99 7.84 -0.52
CA GLU A 70 -4.85 6.74 -0.94
C GLU A 70 -4.09 5.42 -0.87
N PHE A 71 -4.73 4.42 -0.27
CA PHE A 71 -4.28 3.03 -0.26
C PHE A 71 -5.21 2.20 -1.12
N ARG A 72 -4.65 1.27 -1.90
CA ARG A 72 -5.41 0.27 -2.67
C ARG A 72 -4.85 -1.11 -2.42
N GLU A 73 -5.72 -2.08 -2.15
CA GLU A 73 -5.33 -3.48 -2.02
C GLU A 73 -5.52 -4.22 -3.33
N ASP A 74 -4.39 -4.70 -3.88
CA ASP A 74 -4.36 -5.44 -5.12
C ASP A 74 -4.23 -6.94 -4.81
N LYS A 75 -5.02 -7.74 -5.53
CA LYS A 75 -5.05 -9.20 -5.36
C LYS A 75 -3.82 -9.84 -6.04
N PRO A 76 -3.42 -11.05 -5.58
CA PRO A 76 -2.39 -11.82 -6.26
C PRO A 76 -2.76 -12.04 -7.74
N LYS A 77 -1.74 -11.99 -8.60
CA LYS A 77 -1.89 -12.21 -10.04
C LYS A 77 -0.83 -13.17 -10.54
N THR A 78 -1.24 -14.12 -11.38
CA THR A 78 -0.31 -14.96 -12.14
C THR A 78 -0.33 -14.49 -13.58
N TYR A 79 0.84 -14.20 -14.13
CA TYR A 79 1.01 -13.75 -15.51
C TYR A 79 1.25 -14.95 -16.44
N PRO A 80 0.92 -14.83 -17.75
CA PRO A 80 1.08 -15.93 -18.71
C PRO A 80 2.52 -16.45 -18.84
N ASP A 81 3.52 -15.61 -18.54
CA ASP A 81 4.95 -15.93 -18.53
C ASP A 81 5.42 -16.64 -17.25
N ARG A 82 4.48 -17.07 -16.40
CA ARG A 82 4.70 -17.66 -15.06
C ARG A 82 5.24 -16.70 -14.00
N GLY A 83 5.31 -15.39 -14.28
CA GLY A 83 5.51 -14.38 -13.24
C GLY A 83 4.37 -14.44 -12.21
N LYS A 84 4.69 -14.35 -10.92
CA LYS A 84 3.69 -14.27 -9.84
C LYS A 84 3.84 -12.95 -9.09
N GLN A 85 2.74 -12.24 -8.94
CA GLN A 85 2.61 -11.12 -8.02
C GLN A 85 1.82 -11.57 -6.81
N SER A 86 2.40 -11.41 -5.62
CA SER A 86 1.70 -11.65 -4.36
C SER A 86 0.66 -10.55 -4.09
N GLY A 87 -0.17 -10.74 -3.06
CA GLY A 87 -1.02 -9.66 -2.57
C GLY A 87 -0.16 -8.47 -2.15
N HIS A 88 -0.61 -7.25 -2.42
CA HIS A 88 0.12 -6.06 -2.01
C HIS A 88 -0.81 -4.87 -1.76
N ILE A 89 -0.36 -3.94 -0.93
CA ILE A 89 -1.00 -2.64 -0.74
C ILE A 89 -0.23 -1.61 -1.56
N ASN A 90 -0.90 -0.93 -2.46
CA ASN A 90 -0.38 0.26 -3.12
C ASN A 90 -0.72 1.48 -2.28
N ALA A 91 0.22 2.42 -2.14
CA ALA A 91 0.03 3.64 -1.39
C ALA A 91 0.66 4.86 -2.07
N GLY A 92 0.04 6.02 -1.90
CA GLY A 92 0.59 7.28 -2.38
C GLY A 92 -0.36 8.45 -2.16
N GLU A 93 0.09 9.65 -2.52
CA GLU A 93 -0.73 10.85 -2.51
C GLU A 93 -2.00 10.64 -3.37
N ALA A 94 -3.15 11.04 -2.85
CA ALA A 94 -4.42 10.91 -3.55
C ALA A 94 -4.39 11.64 -4.90
N GLY A 95 -4.99 11.05 -5.93
CA GLY A 95 -4.96 11.59 -7.30
C GLY A 95 -3.63 11.40 -8.04
N SER A 96 -2.58 10.91 -7.39
CA SER A 96 -1.34 10.48 -8.04
C SER A 96 -1.39 9.01 -8.46
N LYS A 97 -0.48 8.61 -9.37
CA LYS A 97 -0.29 7.17 -9.63
C LYS A 97 0.23 6.49 -8.35
N LEU A 98 -0.60 5.62 -7.76
CA LEU A 98 -0.30 4.79 -6.57
C LEU A 98 0.88 3.81 -6.75
N ASN A 99 1.48 3.75 -7.94
CA ASN A 99 2.51 2.79 -8.35
C ASN A 99 3.91 3.09 -7.78
N LYS A 100 4.03 3.94 -6.76
CA LYS A 100 5.35 4.31 -6.20
C LYS A 100 5.66 3.60 -4.88
N GLN A 101 4.66 3.09 -4.19
CA GLN A 101 4.83 2.34 -2.94
C GLN A 101 4.03 1.04 -3.02
N HIS A 102 4.72 -0.06 -3.24
CA HIS A 102 4.12 -1.40 -3.25
C HIS A 102 4.50 -2.07 -1.94
N HIS A 103 3.53 -2.49 -1.12
CA HIS A 103 3.76 -3.19 0.13
C HIS A 103 3.32 -4.64 0.01
N ASN A 104 4.23 -5.50 -0.43
CA ASN A 104 3.95 -6.90 -0.71
C ASN A 104 3.72 -7.67 0.58
N TYR A 105 2.83 -8.65 0.52
CA TYR A 105 2.69 -9.62 1.59
C TYR A 105 2.48 -11.04 1.10
N GLU A 106 2.92 -12.00 1.90
CA GLU A 106 2.66 -13.42 1.65
C GLU A 106 1.15 -13.70 1.80
N THR A 107 0.52 -14.20 0.75
CA THR A 107 -0.78 -14.83 0.84
C THR A 107 -0.57 -16.27 1.30
N LYS A 108 -0.82 -16.53 2.59
CA LYS A 108 -0.93 -17.88 3.13
C LYS A 108 -2.17 -18.59 2.56
#